data_AF-A0AA46K2Q4-F1
#
_entry.id   AF-A0AA46K2Q4-F1
#
_cell.length_a   1.000
_cell.length_b   1.000
_cell.length_c   1.000
_cell.angle_alpha   90.00
_cell.angle_beta   90.00
_cell.angle_gamma   90.00
#
_symmetry.space_group_name_H-M   'P 1'
#
loop_
_entity.id
_entity.type
_entity.pdbx_description
1 polymer ?
#
loop_
_entity_poly.entity_id
_entity_poly.type
_entity_poly.pdbx_seq_one_letter_code
_entity_poly.pdbx_strand_id
1 'polypeptide(L)'
;MDFSKRQFLQRLGVLTAGASLIPVAEAGLTLAPTRREGDARRRYAMLIDLRRCVGCQACTVSCAIENQTPHGEFRTTVNQYQVSLEGEAIATNVLLPRLCNHCDNPPCVPVCPVQATFQREDGIVVVDNTRCVGCAYCVQACPYDARFINHATQTADKCTFCVHRLEAGLLPACVESCVGGARIIGDMRDPHSTLSKMLRRHEAEIKVLKPENQTAPHVFYLGLDDAFVTPLPGRAQVALWGEGR
;
A
#
# COMPACT_ATOMS: atom_id res chain seq x y z
N MET A 1 -46.21 42.53 -6.63
CA MET A 1 -44.98 41.82 -6.20
C MET A 1 -45.19 41.40 -4.76
N ASP A 2 -45.21 40.10 -4.52
CA ASP A 2 -45.77 39.51 -3.30
C ASP A 2 -44.75 39.53 -2.15
N PHE A 3 -45.04 40.31 -1.10
CA PHE A 3 -44.13 40.59 0.02
C PHE A 3 -43.80 39.34 0.87
N SER A 4 -44.61 38.28 0.76
CA SER A 4 -44.45 37.00 1.45
C SER A 4 -43.18 36.23 1.03
N LYS A 5 -42.82 36.27 -0.25
CA LYS A 5 -41.65 35.53 -0.77
C LYS A 5 -40.32 36.14 -0.31
N ARG A 6 -40.27 37.46 -0.09
CA ARG A 6 -39.07 38.16 0.37
C ARG A 6 -38.79 37.91 1.86
N GLN A 7 -39.84 37.87 2.69
CA GLN A 7 -39.71 37.51 4.11
C GLN A 7 -39.31 36.05 4.31
N PHE A 8 -39.82 35.14 3.48
CA PHE A 8 -39.43 33.73 3.53
C PHE A 8 -37.92 33.53 3.26
N LEU A 9 -37.38 34.21 2.25
CA LEU A 9 -35.95 34.14 1.92
C LEU A 9 -35.06 34.79 2.99
N GLN A 10 -35.51 35.87 3.64
CA GLN A 10 -34.77 36.50 4.74
C GLN A 10 -34.72 35.61 5.99
N ARG A 11 -35.76 34.81 6.26
CA ARG A 11 -35.75 33.86 7.40
C ARG A 11 -34.89 32.63 7.15
N LEU A 12 -34.72 32.21 5.90
CA LEU A 12 -33.79 31.13 5.53
C LEU A 12 -32.33 31.48 5.81
N GLY A 13 -31.94 32.75 5.61
CA GLY A 13 -30.58 33.22 5.92
C GLY A 13 -30.22 33.24 7.40
N VAL A 14 -31.20 33.19 8.30
CA VAL A 14 -30.98 33.17 9.76
C VAL A 14 -30.82 31.74 10.28
N LEU A 15 -31.42 30.73 9.61
CA LEU A 15 -31.32 29.33 10.03
C LEU A 15 -30.02 28.64 9.59
N THR A 16 -29.28 29.19 8.61
CA THR A 16 -28.01 28.62 8.14
C THR A 16 -26.78 29.09 8.93
N ALA A 17 -26.92 30.12 9.77
CA ALA A 17 -25.81 30.64 10.58
C ALA A 17 -25.58 29.89 11.91
N GLY A 18 -26.58 29.14 12.41
CA GLY A 18 -26.51 28.46 13.72
C GLY A 18 -26.27 26.95 13.68
N ALA A 19 -26.62 26.28 12.58
CA ALA A 19 -26.56 24.80 12.49
C ALA A 19 -25.31 24.27 11.76
N SER A 20 -24.43 25.15 11.28
CA SER A 20 -23.27 24.81 10.44
C SER A 20 -21.92 24.86 11.18
N LEU A 21 -21.92 25.07 12.49
CA LEU A 21 -20.70 25.15 13.31
C LEU A 21 -20.34 23.86 14.05
N ILE A 22 -20.77 22.70 13.56
CA ILE A 22 -20.00 21.48 13.87
C ILE A 22 -18.85 21.48 12.86
N PRO A 23 -17.61 21.80 13.26
CA PRO A 23 -16.48 21.56 12.38
C PRO A 23 -16.52 20.08 12.00
N VAL A 24 -16.71 19.79 10.72
CA VAL A 24 -16.72 18.41 10.19
C VAL A 24 -15.45 17.64 10.61
N ALA A 25 -14.38 18.37 10.95
CA ALA A 25 -13.15 17.86 11.53
C ALA A 25 -13.31 17.12 12.87
N GLU A 26 -14.31 17.46 13.70
CA GLU A 26 -14.56 16.78 14.99
C GLU A 26 -15.54 15.62 14.90
N ALA A 27 -16.18 15.43 13.74
CA ALA A 27 -17.25 14.44 13.61
C ALA A 27 -16.75 12.98 13.69
N GLY A 28 -15.44 12.73 13.76
CA GLY A 28 -14.87 11.41 13.98
C GLY A 28 -15.34 10.35 12.98
N LEU A 29 -15.90 10.77 11.84
CA LEU A 29 -16.43 9.87 10.82
C LEU A 29 -15.24 9.17 10.19
N THR A 30 -14.99 7.95 10.65
CA THR A 30 -14.11 7.01 9.97
C THR A 30 -14.76 6.68 8.64
N LEU A 31 -14.37 7.40 7.58
CA LEU A 31 -14.77 7.09 6.20
C LEU A 31 -14.17 5.76 5.71
N ALA A 32 -13.27 5.17 6.50
CA ALA A 32 -12.76 3.83 6.26
C ALA A 32 -13.90 2.81 6.46
N PRO A 33 -14.32 2.07 5.41
CA PRO A 33 -15.34 1.05 5.55
C PRO A 33 -14.88 -0.05 6.52
N THR A 34 -15.84 -0.71 7.14
CA THR A 34 -15.59 -1.75 8.14
C THR A 34 -14.71 -2.86 7.57
N ARG A 35 -13.68 -3.24 8.34
CA ARG A 35 -12.89 -4.44 8.04
C ARG A 35 -13.80 -5.67 8.10
N ARG A 36 -13.52 -6.66 7.26
CA ARG A 36 -14.29 -7.91 7.17
C ARG A 36 -13.40 -9.06 6.71
N GLU A 37 -13.72 -10.28 7.14
CA GLU A 37 -12.96 -11.51 6.86
C GLU A 37 -11.55 -11.53 7.49
N GLY A 38 -10.99 -12.73 7.65
CA GLY A 38 -9.67 -12.95 8.25
C GLY A 38 -9.69 -13.15 9.76
N ASP A 39 -8.54 -13.50 10.34
CA ASP A 39 -8.40 -13.74 11.78
C ASP A 39 -8.10 -12.41 12.49
N ALA A 40 -9.11 -11.85 13.17
CA ALA A 40 -9.00 -10.62 13.94
C ALA A 40 -7.93 -10.62 15.04
N ARG A 41 -7.35 -11.78 15.41
CA ARG A 41 -6.26 -11.85 16.40
C ARG A 41 -4.91 -11.54 15.78
N ARG A 42 -4.76 -11.68 14.47
CA ARG A 42 -3.50 -11.48 13.75
C ARG A 42 -3.37 -10.07 13.19
N ARG A 43 -2.14 -9.65 12.92
CA ARG A 43 -1.84 -8.52 12.04
C ARG A 43 -0.65 -8.83 11.15
N TYR A 44 -0.90 -9.14 9.88
CA TYR A 44 0.17 -9.46 8.95
C TYR A 44 0.94 -8.21 8.50
N ALA A 45 2.26 -8.35 8.45
CA ALA A 45 3.14 -7.41 7.78
C ALA A 45 4.35 -8.14 7.19
N MET A 46 5.12 -7.43 6.38
CA MET A 46 6.33 -7.94 5.75
C MET A 46 7.51 -7.00 6.04
N LEU A 47 8.67 -7.58 6.33
CA LEU A 47 9.95 -6.88 6.33
C LEU A 47 10.74 -7.31 5.09
N ILE A 48 11.36 -6.35 4.42
CA ILE A 48 12.30 -6.55 3.32
C ILE A 48 13.67 -6.04 3.77
N ASP A 49 14.60 -6.96 4.03
CA ASP A 49 15.98 -6.67 4.37
C ASP A 49 16.80 -6.48 3.08
N LEU A 50 17.02 -5.21 2.70
CA LEU A 50 17.73 -4.85 1.47
C LEU A 50 19.21 -5.25 1.52
N ARG A 51 19.79 -5.41 2.71
CA ARG A 51 21.17 -5.88 2.90
C ARG A 51 21.37 -7.32 2.42
N ARG A 52 20.26 -8.06 2.24
CA ARG A 52 20.22 -9.45 1.75
C ARG A 52 19.63 -9.57 0.34
N CYS A 53 19.13 -8.47 -0.24
CA CYS A 53 18.52 -8.52 -1.55
C CYS A 53 19.60 -8.43 -2.64
N VAL A 54 19.70 -9.48 -3.47
CA VAL A 54 20.64 -9.54 -4.59
C VAL A 54 20.00 -9.23 -5.95
N GLY A 55 18.73 -8.81 -5.97
CA GLY A 55 18.06 -8.43 -7.22
C GLY A 55 17.69 -9.57 -8.18
N CYS A 56 17.72 -10.84 -7.73
CA CYS A 56 17.59 -12.01 -8.61
C CYS A 56 16.22 -12.23 -9.28
N GLN A 57 15.21 -11.39 -9.01
CA GLN A 57 13.84 -11.49 -9.54
C GLN A 57 13.06 -12.79 -9.22
N ALA A 58 13.59 -13.71 -8.41
CA ALA A 58 12.91 -14.96 -8.03
C ALA A 58 11.53 -14.70 -7.39
N CYS A 59 11.42 -13.65 -6.58
CA CYS A 59 10.15 -13.22 -5.98
C CYS A 59 9.12 -12.72 -6.98
N THR A 60 9.56 -12.09 -8.08
CA THR A 60 8.71 -11.58 -9.16
C THR A 60 8.14 -12.76 -9.95
N VAL A 61 9.02 -13.69 -10.36
CA VAL A 61 8.66 -14.87 -11.15
C VAL A 61 7.74 -15.82 -10.38
N SER A 62 8.10 -16.18 -9.14
CA SER A 62 7.28 -17.07 -8.30
C SER A 62 5.90 -16.49 -8.02
N CYS A 63 5.81 -15.17 -7.82
CA CYS A 63 4.53 -14.50 -7.61
C CYS A 63 3.65 -14.59 -8.86
N ALA A 64 4.22 -14.39 -10.05
CA ALA A 64 3.51 -14.49 -11.32
C ALA A 64 3.01 -15.91 -11.59
N ILE A 65 3.84 -16.93 -11.32
CA ILE A 65 3.46 -18.34 -11.48
C ILE A 65 2.34 -18.72 -10.50
N GLU A 66 2.52 -18.41 -9.22
CA GLU A 66 1.56 -18.77 -8.16
C GLU A 66 0.19 -18.10 -8.36
N ASN A 67 0.19 -16.84 -8.78
CA ASN A 67 -1.03 -16.03 -8.88
C ASN A 67 -1.54 -15.85 -10.31
N GLN A 68 -0.87 -16.48 -11.28
CA GLN A 68 -1.21 -16.43 -12.71
C GLN A 68 -1.43 -15.00 -13.21
N THR A 69 -0.51 -14.09 -12.88
CA THR A 69 -0.64 -12.70 -13.34
C THR A 69 -0.50 -12.62 -14.86
N PRO A 70 -1.26 -11.74 -15.54
CA PRO A 70 -1.13 -11.59 -16.98
C PRO A 70 0.27 -11.11 -17.39
N HIS A 71 0.63 -11.33 -18.65
CA HIS A 71 1.93 -10.89 -19.17
C HIS A 71 2.08 -9.37 -19.07
N GLY A 72 3.26 -8.92 -18.61
CA GLY A 72 3.56 -7.50 -18.41
C GLY A 72 3.00 -6.90 -17.12
N GLU A 73 2.22 -7.66 -16.34
CA GLU A 73 1.63 -7.19 -15.09
C GLU A 73 2.20 -7.97 -13.89
N PHE A 74 2.60 -7.25 -12.85
CA PHE A 74 3.31 -7.82 -11.72
C PHE A 74 2.72 -7.38 -10.38
N ARG A 75 2.45 -8.34 -9.49
CA ARG A 75 2.05 -8.05 -8.09
C ARG A 75 3.24 -7.65 -7.21
N THR A 76 4.46 -7.97 -7.63
CA THR A 76 5.71 -7.51 -7.00
C THR A 76 6.79 -7.36 -8.07
N THR A 77 7.63 -6.34 -7.95
CA THR A 77 8.79 -6.11 -8.82
C THR A 77 10.06 -5.96 -7.98
N VAL A 78 11.22 -6.01 -8.62
CA VAL A 78 12.48 -5.58 -8.01
C VAL A 78 13.14 -4.58 -8.96
N ASN A 79 13.12 -3.31 -8.56
CA ASN A 79 13.69 -2.24 -9.37
C ASN A 79 15.14 -2.02 -8.98
N GLN A 80 16.00 -1.75 -9.95
CA GLN A 80 17.41 -1.42 -9.72
C GLN A 80 17.60 0.08 -9.88
N TYR A 81 18.21 0.70 -8.88
CA TYR A 81 18.54 2.11 -8.88
C TYR A 81 20.02 2.28 -8.68
N GLN A 82 20.63 3.16 -9.46
CA GLN A 82 21.98 3.60 -9.22
C GLN A 82 21.91 4.87 -8.37
N VAL A 83 22.50 4.82 -7.18
CA VAL A 83 22.49 5.92 -6.21
C VAL A 83 23.91 6.45 -6.09
N SER A 84 24.07 7.75 -6.30
CA SER A 84 25.31 8.48 -6.02
C SER A 84 25.16 9.18 -4.68
N LEU A 85 26.06 8.89 -3.74
CA LEU A 85 26.09 9.56 -2.45
C LEU A 85 26.88 10.87 -2.59
N GLU A 86 26.39 11.95 -1.97
CA GLU A 86 27.07 13.24 -2.03
C GLU A 86 28.50 13.13 -1.48
N GLY A 87 29.48 13.55 -2.29
CA GLY A 87 30.91 13.47 -1.94
C GLY A 87 31.60 12.15 -2.30
N GLU A 88 30.87 11.15 -2.80
CA GLU A 88 31.45 9.89 -3.28
C GLU A 88 31.36 9.76 -4.81
N ALA A 89 32.50 9.47 -5.46
CA ALA A 89 32.56 9.21 -6.90
C ALA A 89 32.02 7.82 -7.29
N ILE A 90 31.67 6.98 -6.31
CA ILE A 90 31.22 5.62 -6.52
C ILE A 90 29.70 5.60 -6.40
N ALA A 91 29.03 5.26 -7.51
CA ALA A 91 27.61 5.02 -7.49
C ALA A 91 27.33 3.56 -7.08
N THR A 92 26.48 3.36 -6.08
CA THR A 92 26.08 2.04 -5.61
C THR A 92 24.78 1.60 -6.27
N ASN A 93 24.56 0.29 -6.39
CA ASN A 93 23.30 -0.27 -6.86
C ASN A 93 22.40 -0.60 -5.68
N VAL A 94 21.22 -0.01 -5.64
CA VAL A 94 20.15 -0.35 -4.70
C VAL A 94 19.10 -1.18 -5.44
N LEU A 95 18.87 -2.39 -4.94
CA LEU A 95 17.83 -3.29 -5.44
C LEU A 95 16.63 -3.11 -4.53
N LEU A 96 15.53 -2.58 -5.05
CA LEU A 96 14.35 -2.25 -4.27
C LEU A 96 13.16 -3.12 -4.68
N PRO A 97 12.86 -4.18 -3.92
CA PRO A 97 11.63 -4.93 -4.09
C PRO A 97 10.40 -4.09 -3.71
N ARG A 98 9.41 -4.05 -4.61
CA ARG A 98 8.17 -3.28 -4.45
C ARG A 98 6.96 -4.20 -4.56
N LEU A 99 5.93 -3.93 -3.76
CA LEU A 99 4.63 -4.61 -3.76
C LEU A 99 3.59 -3.74 -3.04
N CYS A 100 2.35 -4.23 -2.92
CA CYS A 100 1.35 -3.58 -2.08
C CYS A 100 1.81 -3.52 -0.62
N ASN A 101 1.66 -2.36 0.01
CA ASN A 101 2.08 -2.12 1.38
C ASN A 101 1.06 -2.56 2.44
N HIS A 102 -0.11 -3.05 2.03
CA HIS A 102 -1.20 -3.48 2.94
C HIS A 102 -1.45 -2.49 4.10
N CYS A 103 -1.57 -1.22 3.74
CA CYS A 103 -1.57 -0.09 4.67
C CYS A 103 -2.76 -0.11 5.65
N ASP A 104 -2.58 0.47 6.83
CA ASP A 104 -3.64 0.63 7.85
C ASP A 104 -4.66 1.72 7.49
N ASN A 105 -4.21 2.75 6.79
CA ASN A 105 -5.03 3.79 6.19
C ASN A 105 -4.92 3.71 4.65
N PRO A 106 -5.53 2.69 4.01
CA PRO A 106 -5.35 2.45 2.59
C PRO A 106 -6.26 3.40 1.76
N PRO A 107 -5.72 4.41 1.04
CA PRO A 107 -6.54 5.36 0.26
C PRO A 107 -7.34 4.69 -0.87
N CYS A 108 -6.87 3.52 -1.31
CA CYS A 108 -7.52 2.70 -2.33
C CYS A 108 -8.84 2.05 -1.88
N VAL A 109 -9.12 1.95 -0.57
CA VAL A 109 -10.35 1.34 -0.05
C VAL A 109 -11.55 2.30 -0.11
N PRO A 110 -11.52 3.51 0.51
CA PRO A 110 -12.69 4.39 0.54
C PRO A 110 -13.07 4.93 -0.85
N VAL A 111 -12.14 4.96 -1.81
CA VAL A 111 -12.41 5.42 -3.18
C VAL A 111 -13.20 4.41 -4.03
N CYS A 112 -13.41 3.17 -3.55
CA CYS A 112 -14.07 2.14 -4.33
C CYS A 112 -15.61 2.28 -4.26
N PRO A 113 -16.29 2.65 -5.35
CA PRO A 113 -17.72 2.96 -5.32
C PRO A 113 -18.60 1.72 -5.04
N VAL A 114 -18.09 0.54 -5.40
CA VAL A 114 -18.77 -0.75 -5.23
C VAL A 114 -18.25 -1.55 -4.03
N GLN A 115 -17.33 -0.97 -3.25
CA GLN A 115 -16.66 -1.60 -2.10
C GLN A 115 -16.06 -2.99 -2.43
N ALA A 116 -15.57 -3.16 -3.65
CA ALA A 116 -14.90 -4.39 -4.09
C ALA A 116 -13.52 -4.54 -3.44
N THR A 117 -12.77 -3.45 -3.26
CA THR A 117 -11.54 -3.49 -2.47
C THR A 117 -11.83 -3.14 -1.02
N PHE A 118 -11.32 -3.97 -0.12
CA PHE A 118 -11.56 -3.85 1.32
C PHE A 118 -10.33 -4.32 2.08
N GLN A 119 -10.27 -3.99 3.38
CA GLN A 119 -9.24 -4.47 4.29
C GLN A 119 -9.82 -5.57 5.18
N ARG A 120 -9.08 -6.67 5.31
CA ARG A 120 -9.39 -7.76 6.22
C ARG A 120 -9.09 -7.42 7.68
N GLU A 121 -9.68 -8.16 8.61
CA GLU A 121 -9.44 -8.00 10.05
C GLU A 121 -7.97 -8.28 10.42
N ASP A 122 -7.33 -9.21 9.70
CA ASP A 122 -5.91 -9.53 9.78
C ASP A 122 -4.97 -8.47 9.14
N GLY A 123 -5.55 -7.39 8.58
CA GLY A 123 -4.86 -6.25 7.99
C GLY A 123 -4.61 -6.33 6.49
N ILE A 124 -4.83 -7.49 5.87
CA ILE A 124 -4.54 -7.67 4.44
C ILE A 124 -5.60 -6.95 3.60
N VAL A 125 -5.19 -5.93 2.87
CA VAL A 125 -6.04 -5.31 1.83
C VAL A 125 -6.20 -6.27 0.64
N VAL A 126 -7.42 -6.50 0.16
CA VAL A 126 -7.76 -7.43 -0.95
C VAL A 126 -8.76 -6.80 -1.93
N VAL A 127 -9.08 -7.52 -3.01
CA VAL A 127 -10.10 -7.15 -4.01
C VAL A 127 -11.02 -8.35 -4.21
N ASP A 128 -12.32 -8.11 -4.11
CA ASP A 128 -13.37 -9.04 -4.53
C ASP A 128 -13.63 -8.84 -6.03
N ASN A 129 -13.15 -9.80 -6.82
CA ASN A 129 -13.27 -9.75 -8.27
C ASN A 129 -14.72 -9.87 -8.75
N THR A 130 -15.62 -10.45 -7.96
CA THR A 130 -17.04 -10.59 -8.34
C THR A 130 -17.80 -9.27 -8.25
N ARG A 131 -17.35 -8.36 -7.38
CA ARG A 131 -17.93 -7.01 -7.20
C ARG A 131 -17.21 -5.93 -7.99
N CYS A 132 -15.97 -6.18 -8.42
CA CYS A 132 -15.15 -5.17 -9.06
C CYS A 132 -15.69 -4.80 -10.45
N VAL A 133 -15.88 -3.50 -10.70
CA VAL A 133 -16.38 -2.96 -11.99
C VAL A 133 -15.28 -2.37 -12.87
N GLY A 134 -14.00 -2.61 -12.56
CA GLY A 134 -12.88 -2.17 -13.41
C GLY A 134 -12.64 -0.66 -13.50
N CYS A 135 -13.29 0.18 -12.68
CA CYS A 135 -13.22 1.66 -12.76
C CYS A 135 -11.84 2.31 -12.49
N ALA A 136 -10.84 1.54 -12.06
CA ALA A 136 -9.47 1.99 -11.80
C ALA A 136 -9.25 3.12 -10.76
N TYR A 137 -10.27 3.59 -10.03
CA TYR A 137 -10.08 4.60 -8.98
C TYR A 137 -9.09 4.15 -7.89
N CYS A 138 -9.16 2.88 -7.50
CA CYS A 138 -8.23 2.33 -6.52
C CYS A 138 -6.78 2.24 -7.04
N VAL A 139 -6.58 2.17 -8.37
CA VAL A 139 -5.26 2.21 -9.01
C VAL A 139 -4.68 3.61 -8.85
N GLN A 140 -5.44 4.63 -9.26
CA GLN A 140 -5.02 6.04 -9.17
C GLN A 140 -4.81 6.52 -7.73
N ALA A 141 -5.62 6.04 -6.78
CA ALA A 141 -5.48 6.40 -5.37
C ALA A 141 -4.27 5.76 -4.68
N CYS A 142 -3.64 4.73 -5.26
CA CYS A 142 -2.52 4.04 -4.63
C CYS A 142 -1.23 4.83 -4.87
N PRO A 143 -0.57 5.34 -3.82
CA PRO A 143 0.64 6.16 -4.02
C PRO A 143 1.89 5.33 -4.33
N TYR A 144 1.76 4.01 -4.46
CA TYR A 144 2.87 3.08 -4.58
C TYR A 144 2.94 2.40 -5.95
N ASP A 145 2.00 2.71 -6.86
CA ASP A 145 1.81 2.04 -8.15
C ASP A 145 1.69 0.51 -8.00
N ALA A 146 1.09 0.08 -6.88
CA ALA A 146 1.03 -1.33 -6.49
C ALA A 146 -0.23 -2.05 -7.00
N ARG A 147 -1.01 -1.40 -7.86
CA ARG A 147 -2.28 -1.87 -8.40
C ARG A 147 -2.29 -1.67 -9.91
N PHE A 148 -2.98 -2.54 -10.62
CA PHE A 148 -3.24 -2.44 -12.06
C PHE A 148 -4.65 -2.98 -12.36
N ILE A 149 -5.15 -2.76 -13.57
CA ILE A 149 -6.35 -3.45 -14.06
C ILE A 149 -5.89 -4.69 -14.81
N ASN A 150 -6.21 -5.85 -14.28
CA ASN A 150 -5.89 -7.13 -14.90
C ASN A 150 -6.74 -7.30 -16.16
N HIS A 151 -6.09 -7.29 -17.33
CA HIS A 151 -6.78 -7.32 -18.61
C HIS A 151 -7.48 -8.65 -18.92
N ALA A 152 -7.08 -9.75 -18.27
CA ALA A 152 -7.76 -11.04 -18.44
C ALA A 152 -9.10 -11.08 -17.67
N THR A 153 -9.14 -10.47 -16.48
CA THR A 153 -10.34 -10.49 -15.60
C THR A 153 -11.18 -9.22 -15.68
N GLN A 154 -10.64 -8.14 -16.24
CA GLN A 154 -11.22 -6.79 -16.23
C GLN A 154 -11.47 -6.23 -14.82
N THR A 155 -10.69 -6.70 -13.83
CA THR A 155 -10.79 -6.27 -12.43
C THR A 155 -9.47 -5.68 -11.93
N ALA A 156 -9.53 -4.92 -10.83
CA ALA A 156 -8.33 -4.41 -10.19
C ALA A 156 -7.55 -5.53 -9.50
N ASP A 157 -6.24 -5.55 -9.70
CA ASP A 157 -5.35 -6.59 -9.21
C ASP A 157 -4.12 -5.97 -8.51
N LYS A 158 -3.55 -6.69 -7.55
CA LYS A 158 -2.40 -6.32 -6.73
C LYS A 158 -1.96 -7.49 -5.84
N CYS A 159 -0.81 -7.34 -5.18
CA CYS A 159 -0.38 -8.28 -4.15
C CYS A 159 -1.47 -8.51 -3.08
N THR A 160 -1.61 -9.78 -2.68
CA THR A 160 -2.57 -10.25 -1.67
C THR A 160 -1.85 -10.82 -0.44
N PHE A 161 -0.53 -10.63 -0.31
CA PHE A 161 0.31 -11.41 0.62
C PHE A 161 0.12 -12.94 0.49
N CYS A 162 -0.36 -13.43 -0.66
CA CYS A 162 -0.76 -14.82 -0.86
C CYS A 162 -1.69 -15.31 0.27
N VAL A 163 -2.78 -14.58 0.56
CA VAL A 163 -3.81 -14.99 1.56
C VAL A 163 -4.13 -16.47 1.47
N HIS A 164 -4.33 -17.00 0.26
CA HIS A 164 -4.66 -18.41 0.01
C HIS A 164 -3.59 -19.39 0.52
N ARG A 165 -2.32 -19.00 0.55
CA ARG A 165 -1.22 -19.79 1.14
C ARG A 165 -1.15 -19.61 2.65
N LEU A 166 -1.27 -18.37 3.13
CA LEU A 166 -1.19 -18.06 4.57
C LEU A 166 -2.30 -18.76 5.35
N GLU A 167 -3.50 -18.84 4.80
CA GLU A 167 -4.63 -19.58 5.39
C GLU A 167 -4.38 -21.09 5.45
N ALA A 168 -3.59 -21.62 4.50
CA ALA A 168 -3.13 -23.01 4.51
C ALA A 168 -1.88 -23.26 5.37
N GLY A 169 -1.39 -22.24 6.10
CA GLY A 169 -0.18 -22.34 6.93
C GLY A 169 1.12 -22.34 6.12
N LEU A 170 1.08 -21.98 4.84
CA LEU A 170 2.22 -21.88 3.95
C LEU A 170 2.77 -20.45 3.87
N LEU A 171 4.03 -20.30 3.47
CA LEU A 171 4.63 -19.00 3.19
C LEU A 171 4.14 -18.46 1.83
N PRO A 172 4.07 -17.13 1.65
CA PRO A 172 3.86 -16.53 0.34
C PRO A 172 4.94 -16.98 -0.65
N ALA A 173 4.58 -17.21 -1.92
CA ALA A 173 5.52 -17.71 -2.93
C ALA A 173 6.79 -16.84 -3.09
N CYS A 174 6.63 -15.52 -2.95
CA CYS A 174 7.75 -14.57 -3.03
C CYS A 174 8.68 -14.61 -1.81
N VAL A 175 8.20 -15.09 -0.66
CA VAL A 175 8.99 -15.31 0.56
C VAL A 175 9.71 -16.65 0.46
N GLU A 176 8.98 -17.70 0.08
CA GLU A 176 9.51 -19.07 -0.06
C GLU A 176 10.63 -19.18 -1.09
N SER A 177 10.52 -18.49 -2.23
CA SER A 177 11.53 -18.47 -3.29
C SER A 177 12.69 -17.48 -3.06
N CYS A 178 12.69 -16.74 -1.94
CA CYS A 178 13.67 -15.69 -1.72
C CYS A 178 15.05 -16.25 -1.39
N VAL A 179 15.93 -16.32 -2.39
CA VAL A 179 17.29 -16.87 -2.27
C VAL A 179 18.10 -16.25 -1.11
N GLY A 180 18.03 -14.93 -0.95
CA GLY A 180 18.75 -14.22 0.12
C GLY A 180 18.05 -14.21 1.47
N GLY A 181 16.83 -14.76 1.58
CA GLY A 181 16.01 -14.63 2.80
C GLY A 181 15.72 -13.16 3.16
N ALA A 182 15.65 -12.28 2.16
CA ALA A 182 15.43 -10.85 2.33
C ALA A 182 13.98 -10.52 2.73
N ARG A 183 13.00 -11.31 2.27
CA ARG A 183 11.58 -11.10 2.55
C ARG A 183 11.16 -11.95 3.74
N ILE A 184 10.59 -11.32 4.77
CA ILE A 184 10.15 -11.97 6.00
C ILE A 184 8.71 -11.53 6.24
N ILE A 185 7.76 -12.46 6.19
CA ILE A 185 6.36 -12.18 6.57
C ILE A 185 6.09 -12.75 7.97
N GLY A 186 5.15 -12.15 8.70
CA GLY A 186 4.72 -12.66 9.98
C GLY A 186 3.56 -11.89 10.58
N ASP A 187 3.06 -12.41 11.69
CA ASP A 187 2.12 -11.71 12.55
C ASP A 187 2.87 -10.74 13.47
N MET A 188 2.57 -9.45 13.37
CA MET A 188 3.13 -8.40 14.22
C MET A 188 2.64 -8.47 15.67
N ARG A 189 1.49 -9.09 15.91
CA ARG A 189 0.93 -9.22 17.27
C ARG A 189 1.52 -10.39 18.04
N ASP A 190 2.11 -11.36 17.34
CA ASP A 190 2.92 -12.39 17.96
C ASP A 190 4.33 -11.84 18.27
N PRO A 191 4.70 -11.64 19.55
CA PRO A 191 6.02 -11.14 19.91
C PRO A 191 7.14 -12.13 19.59
N HIS A 192 6.82 -13.43 19.43
CA HIS A 192 7.79 -14.47 19.14
C HIS A 192 8.04 -14.69 17.64
N SER A 193 7.22 -14.10 16.77
CA SER A 193 7.40 -14.19 15.32
C SER A 193 8.75 -13.60 14.90
N THR A 194 9.35 -14.18 13.84
CA THR A 194 10.61 -13.69 13.29
C THR A 194 10.51 -12.23 12.87
N LEU A 195 9.37 -11.85 12.29
CA LEU A 195 9.07 -10.47 11.92
C LEU A 195 9.13 -9.55 13.15
N SER A 196 8.34 -9.82 14.19
CA SER A 196 8.26 -8.96 15.36
C SER A 196 9.61 -8.81 16.07
N LYS A 197 10.42 -9.88 16.12
CA LYS A 197 11.79 -9.82 16.65
C LYS A 197 12.70 -8.91 15.81
N MET A 198 12.62 -9.01 14.48
CA MET A 198 13.40 -8.16 13.58
C MET A 198 12.98 -6.70 13.68
N LEU A 199 11.67 -6.43 13.73
CA LEU A 199 11.14 -5.08 13.88
C LEU A 199 11.62 -4.42 15.17
N ARG A 200 11.57 -5.13 16.31
CA ARG A 200 12.08 -4.60 17.58
C ARG A 200 13.59 -4.41 17.60
N ARG A 201 14.35 -5.34 17.01
CA ARG A 201 15.82 -5.27 17.01
C ARG A 201 16.36 -4.10 16.19
N HIS A 202 15.68 -3.75 15.11
CA HIS A 202 16.12 -2.74 14.14
C HIS A 202 15.17 -1.53 14.09
N GLU A 203 14.45 -1.25 15.17
CA GLU A 203 13.39 -0.23 15.22
C GLU A 203 13.84 1.13 14.67
N ALA A 204 15.05 1.58 15.04
CA ALA A 204 15.62 2.85 14.61
C ALA A 204 16.06 2.89 13.13
N GLU A 205 16.27 1.73 12.51
CA GLU A 205 16.75 1.60 11.12
C GLU A 205 15.62 1.33 10.12
N ILE A 206 14.43 0.99 10.60
CA ILE A 206 13.30 0.59 9.77
C ILE A 206 12.69 1.82 9.10
N LYS A 207 12.51 1.70 7.78
CA LYS A 207 11.88 2.72 6.96
C LYS A 207 10.66 2.16 6.25
N VAL A 208 9.78 3.06 5.84
CA VAL A 208 8.63 2.77 4.98
C VAL A 208 8.68 3.67 3.76
N LEU A 209 7.94 3.28 2.72
CA LEU A 209 7.87 4.05 1.48
C LEU A 209 6.85 5.18 1.60
N LYS A 210 7.21 6.36 1.10
CA LYS A 210 6.37 7.56 1.05
C LYS A 210 5.66 7.85 2.39
N PRO A 211 6.41 8.02 3.50
CA PRO A 211 5.81 8.28 4.81
C PRO A 211 4.94 9.55 4.82
N GLU A 212 5.23 10.53 3.96
CA GLU A 212 4.48 11.77 3.80
C GLU A 212 3.02 11.56 3.40
N ASN A 213 2.66 10.40 2.84
CA ASN A 213 1.29 10.07 2.44
C ASN A 213 0.42 9.52 3.58
N GLN A 214 0.97 9.34 4.79
CA GLN A 214 0.22 8.96 6.01
C GLN A 214 -0.68 7.72 5.86
N THR A 215 -0.25 6.75 5.04
CA THR A 215 -1.03 5.52 4.78
C THR A 215 -0.85 4.46 5.87
N ALA A 216 0.12 4.64 6.78
CA ALA A 216 0.59 3.63 7.74
C ALA A 216 0.90 2.27 7.07
N PRO A 217 1.98 2.16 6.28
CA PRO A 217 2.39 0.92 5.59
C PRO A 217 2.70 -0.25 6.55
N HIS A 218 2.42 -1.47 6.09
CA HIS A 218 2.80 -2.75 6.74
C HIS A 218 3.77 -3.57 5.89
N VAL A 219 4.53 -2.87 5.06
CA VAL A 219 5.75 -3.39 4.44
C VAL A 219 6.89 -2.46 4.86
N PHE A 220 7.82 -3.03 5.61
CA PHE A 220 8.95 -2.35 6.22
C PHE A 220 10.22 -2.68 5.45
N TYR A 221 11.15 -1.73 5.43
CA TYR A 221 12.43 -1.88 4.76
C TYR A 221 13.57 -1.67 5.75
N LEU A 222 14.55 -2.56 5.72
CA LEU A 222 15.80 -2.44 6.46
C LEU A 222 16.96 -2.25 5.48
N GLY A 223 17.80 -1.25 5.73
CA GLY A 223 18.88 -0.85 4.81
C GLY A 223 18.39 -0.03 3.62
N LEU A 224 17.24 0.65 3.73
CA LEU A 224 16.77 1.60 2.70
C LEU A 224 17.48 2.94 2.85
N ASP A 225 18.00 3.46 1.75
CA ASP A 225 18.64 4.79 1.70
C ASP A 225 17.60 5.92 1.86
N ASP A 226 18.01 7.03 2.49
CA ASP A 226 17.13 8.19 2.72
C ASP A 226 16.66 8.87 1.43
N ALA A 227 17.37 8.70 0.32
CA ALA A 227 16.96 9.17 -1.00
C ALA A 227 15.62 8.58 -1.48
N PHE A 228 15.21 7.42 -0.95
CA PHE A 228 13.93 6.78 -1.31
C PHE A 228 12.77 7.16 -0.39
N VAL A 229 13.05 7.87 0.70
CA VAL A 229 12.09 8.22 1.75
C VAL A 229 11.86 9.73 1.81
N THR A 230 12.87 10.51 1.46
CA THR A 230 12.81 11.98 1.48
C THR A 230 12.22 12.51 0.17
N PRO A 231 11.18 13.37 0.20
CA PRO A 231 10.71 14.06 -0.99
C PRO A 231 11.82 14.95 -1.56
N LEU A 232 12.22 14.75 -2.81
CA LEU A 232 13.18 15.64 -3.48
C LEU A 232 12.57 17.04 -3.65
N PRO A 233 13.13 18.09 -3.03
CA PRO A 233 12.59 19.45 -3.17
C PRO A 233 12.66 19.93 -4.62
N GLY A 234 11.57 20.46 -5.17
CA GLY A 234 11.55 21.12 -6.48
C GLY A 234 11.65 20.20 -7.71
N ARG A 235 11.67 18.87 -7.53
CA ARG A 235 11.45 17.90 -8.61
C ARG A 235 10.15 17.17 -8.33
N ALA A 236 9.33 16.94 -9.36
CA ALA A 236 8.33 15.88 -9.27
C ALA A 236 9.07 14.64 -8.78
N GLN A 237 8.57 14.01 -7.69
CA GLN A 237 9.17 12.79 -7.11
C GLN A 237 9.67 11.91 -8.24
N VAL A 238 10.91 11.40 -8.13
CA VAL A 238 11.56 10.58 -9.17
C VAL A 238 10.48 9.77 -9.85
N ALA A 239 10.10 10.15 -11.08
CA ALA A 239 9.17 9.36 -11.83
C ALA A 239 9.88 8.02 -11.97
N LEU A 240 9.39 6.99 -11.27
CA LEU A 240 10.08 5.71 -11.13
C LEU A 240 10.09 4.90 -12.45
N TRP A 241 9.86 5.59 -13.56
CA TRP A 241 9.84 5.16 -14.94
C TRP A 241 10.34 6.31 -15.82
N GLY A 242 11.65 6.35 -16.02
CA GLY A 242 12.24 6.99 -17.20
C GLY A 242 12.59 5.88 -18.17
N GLU A 243 11.62 5.37 -18.94
CA GLU A 243 11.99 4.76 -20.21
C GLU A 243 12.54 5.90 -21.06
N GLY A 244 13.86 5.93 -21.21
CA GLY A 244 14.52 6.83 -22.13
C GLY A 244 13.93 6.66 -23.52
N ARG A 245 13.42 7.76 -24.08
CA ARG A 245 13.48 7.96 -25.53
C ARG A 245 14.80 8.63 -25.85
#